data_AF-A0A7V9FLI7-F1
#
_entry.id   AF-A0A7V9FLI7-F1
#
_cell.length_a   1.000
_cell.length_b   1.000
_cell.length_c   1.000
_cell.angle_alpha   90.00
_cell.angle_beta   90.00
_cell.angle_gamma   90.00
#
_symmetry.space_group_name_H-M   'P 1'
#
loop_
_entity.id
_entity.type
_entity.pdbx_description
1 polymer ?
#
loop_
_entity_poly.entity_id
_entity_poly.type
_entity_poly.pdbx_seq_one_letter_code
_entity_poly.pdbx_strand_id
1 'polypeptide(L)'
;ALSVPRVREIHNLSLVTIEGAVALSLHLKLPGDLPLEEAHDIAEEVERTIRGAVPEVGSVQTHLEPLAEPSDAVELEPGDVEGIVRAVVGAPPRAVRVLRTDEGLVAFLTLGFDPESTLASAHARASEVEDRLRAEYPEIADVIVHTEP
;
A
#
# COMPACT_ATOMS: atom_id res chain seq x y z
N ALA A 1 -16.34 2.61 -8.30
CA ALA A 1 -15.08 1.91 -8.58
C ALA A 1 -15.15 0.45 -8.12
N LEU A 2 -15.27 0.16 -6.81
CA LEU A 2 -15.47 -1.22 -6.31
C LEU A 2 -16.78 -1.90 -6.77
N SER A 3 -17.68 -1.15 -7.40
CA SER A 3 -18.88 -1.66 -8.07
C SER A 3 -18.59 -2.33 -9.42
N VAL A 4 -17.40 -2.14 -10.00
CA VAL A 4 -16.99 -2.77 -11.27
C VAL A 4 -16.55 -4.20 -10.96
N PRO A 5 -17.24 -5.23 -11.50
CA PRO A 5 -16.86 -6.63 -11.27
C PRO A 5 -15.41 -6.88 -11.72
N ARG A 6 -14.64 -7.62 -10.92
CA ARG A 6 -13.20 -7.96 -11.10
C ARG A 6 -12.18 -6.96 -10.57
N VAL A 7 -12.56 -5.73 -10.22
CA VAL A 7 -11.67 -4.88 -9.41
C VAL A 7 -11.58 -5.50 -8.01
N ARG A 8 -10.37 -5.91 -7.61
CA ARG A 8 -10.14 -6.58 -6.32
C ARG A 8 -9.61 -5.63 -5.26
N GLU A 9 -8.79 -4.66 -5.66
CA GLU A 9 -8.20 -3.68 -4.78
C GLU A 9 -8.02 -2.34 -5.50
N ILE A 10 -8.14 -1.25 -4.74
CA ILE A 10 -7.80 0.10 -5.16
C ILE A 10 -6.86 0.67 -4.12
N HIS A 11 -5.72 1.19 -4.56
CA HIS A 11 -4.76 1.86 -3.68
C HIS A 11 -4.10 3.04 -4.40
N ASN A 12 -3.23 3.77 -3.69
CA ASN A 12 -2.48 4.92 -4.19
C ASN A 12 -3.35 5.98 -4.91
N LEU A 13 -4.45 6.34 -4.26
CA LEU A 13 -5.31 7.41 -4.74
C LEU A 13 -4.63 8.76 -4.52
N SER A 14 -4.49 9.55 -5.58
CA SER A 14 -3.99 10.92 -5.53
C SER A 14 -4.98 11.87 -6.18
N LEU A 15 -5.06 13.08 -5.64
CA LEU A 15 -5.92 14.16 -6.10
C LEU A 15 -5.06 15.40 -6.34
N VAL A 16 -5.17 15.98 -7.53
CA VAL A 16 -4.47 17.22 -7.90
C VAL A 16 -5.44 18.15 -8.59
N THR A 17 -5.48 19.42 -8.20
CA THR A 17 -6.31 20.42 -8.89
C THR A 17 -5.52 21.07 -10.02
N ILE A 18 -6.03 20.99 -11.25
CA ILE A 18 -5.44 21.59 -12.45
C ILE A 18 -6.46 22.53 -13.07
N GLU A 19 -6.13 23.82 -13.18
CA GLU A 19 -6.99 24.86 -13.77
C GLU A 19 -8.43 24.89 -13.19
N GLY A 20 -8.57 24.53 -11.90
CA GLY A 20 -9.86 24.51 -11.19
C GLY A 20 -10.64 23.19 -11.30
N ALA A 21 -10.15 22.19 -12.03
CA ALA A 21 -10.72 20.85 -12.09
C ALA A 21 -9.88 19.85 -11.28
N VAL A 22 -10.54 18.85 -10.65
CA VAL A 22 -9.83 17.79 -9.93
C VAL A 22 -9.40 16.70 -10.90
N ALA A 23 -8.11 16.39 -10.92
CA ALA A 23 -7.52 15.22 -11.55
C ALA A 23 -7.29 14.14 -10.48
N LEU A 24 -7.79 12.93 -10.72
CA LEU A 24 -7.67 11.79 -9.83
C LEU A 24 -6.77 10.72 -10.47
N SER A 25 -5.82 10.19 -9.73
CA SER A 25 -5.10 8.96 -10.12
C SER A 25 -5.29 7.86 -9.09
N LEU A 26 -5.29 6.61 -9.51
CA LEU A 26 -5.38 5.43 -8.64
C LEU A 26 -4.72 4.22 -9.28
N HIS A 27 -4.32 3.27 -8.45
CA HIS A 27 -3.89 1.94 -8.90
C HIS A 27 -5.06 0.95 -8.79
N LEU A 28 -5.15 0.05 -9.77
CA LEU A 28 -6.13 -1.04 -9.82
C LEU A 28 -5.39 -2.38 -9.87
N LYS A 29 -5.68 -3.28 -8.93
CA LYS A 29 -5.22 -4.67 -9.01
C LYS A 29 -6.27 -5.58 -9.61
N LEU A 30 -5.89 -6.29 -10.67
CA LEU A 30 -6.71 -7.23 -11.43
C LEU A 30 -6.03 -8.62 -11.48
N PRO A 31 -6.74 -9.72 -11.71
CA PRO A 31 -6.11 -11.04 -11.88
C PRO A 31 -4.96 -11.01 -12.91
N GLY A 32 -3.80 -11.57 -12.54
CA GLY A 32 -2.59 -11.49 -13.37
C GLY A 32 -2.63 -12.33 -14.66
N ASP A 33 -3.57 -13.26 -14.77
CA ASP A 33 -3.82 -14.10 -15.94
C ASP A 33 -4.74 -13.44 -16.98
N LEU A 34 -5.27 -12.25 -16.67
CA LEU A 34 -6.23 -11.53 -17.52
C LEU A 34 -5.51 -10.88 -18.74
N PRO A 35 -6.06 -11.02 -19.97
CA PRO A 35 -5.48 -10.36 -21.14
C PRO A 35 -5.41 -8.84 -20.97
N LEU A 36 -4.30 -8.21 -21.36
CA LEU A 36 -4.09 -6.77 -21.18
C LEU A 36 -5.23 -5.91 -21.76
N GLU A 37 -5.81 -6.32 -22.88
CA GLU A 37 -6.97 -5.66 -23.50
C GLU A 37 -8.20 -5.67 -22.58
N GLU A 38 -8.53 -6.82 -21.99
CA GLU A 38 -9.64 -6.92 -21.02
C GLU A 38 -9.33 -6.11 -19.75
N ALA A 39 -8.07 -6.04 -19.34
CA ALA A 39 -7.65 -5.25 -18.18
C ALA A 39 -7.83 -3.76 -18.44
N HIS A 40 -7.51 -3.32 -19.65
CA HIS A 40 -7.71 -1.95 -20.11
C HIS A 40 -9.19 -1.59 -20.16
N ASP A 41 -10.05 -2.45 -20.70
CA ASP A 41 -11.50 -2.23 -20.75
C ASP A 41 -12.10 -2.05 -19.34
N ILE A 42 -11.66 -2.88 -18.39
CA ILE A 42 -12.05 -2.75 -16.97
C ILE A 42 -11.59 -1.42 -16.39
N ALA A 43 -10.35 -1.01 -16.66
CA ALA A 43 -9.83 0.30 -16.25
C ALA A 43 -10.70 1.44 -16.80
N GLU A 44 -10.98 1.45 -18.10
CA GLU A 44 -11.84 2.47 -18.71
C GLU A 44 -13.24 2.52 -18.09
N GLU A 45 -13.82 1.36 -17.77
CA GLU A 45 -15.10 1.27 -17.07
C GLU A 45 -15.03 1.91 -15.68
N VAL A 46 -13.97 1.64 -14.92
CA VAL A 46 -13.74 2.27 -13.60
C VAL A 46 -13.63 3.77 -13.74
N GLU A 47 -12.82 4.26 -14.68
CA GLU A 47 -12.61 5.69 -14.88
C GLU A 47 -13.91 6.40 -15.26
N ARG A 48 -14.68 5.83 -16.20
CA ARG A 48 -15.99 6.35 -16.61
C ARG A 48 -16.97 6.37 -15.44
N THR A 49 -16.98 5.31 -14.63
CA THR A 49 -17.83 5.21 -13.43
C THR A 49 -17.50 6.29 -12.41
N ILE A 50 -16.21 6.54 -12.15
CA ILE A 50 -15.78 7.59 -11.21
C ILE A 50 -16.18 8.97 -11.73
N ARG A 51 -15.87 9.29 -12.99
CA ARG A 51 -16.22 10.59 -13.61
C ARG A 51 -17.74 10.83 -13.61
N GLY A 52 -18.54 9.79 -13.83
CA GLY A 52 -20.00 9.88 -13.81
C GLY A 52 -20.58 10.08 -12.41
N ALA A 53 -19.90 9.60 -11.36
CA ALA A 53 -20.37 9.67 -9.98
C ALA A 53 -19.87 10.92 -9.23
N VAL A 54 -18.76 11.53 -9.67
CA VAL A 54 -18.12 12.67 -9.00
C VAL A 54 -17.89 13.81 -10.01
N PRO A 55 -18.87 14.73 -10.17
CA PRO A 55 -18.81 15.80 -11.18
C PRO A 55 -17.60 16.75 -11.06
N GLU A 56 -17.02 16.87 -9.86
CA GLU A 56 -15.85 17.71 -9.59
C GLU A 56 -14.56 17.13 -10.19
N VAL A 57 -14.55 15.83 -10.50
CA VAL A 57 -13.40 15.12 -11.10
C VAL A 57 -13.42 15.29 -12.61
N GLY A 58 -12.58 16.20 -13.11
CA GLY A 58 -12.43 16.48 -14.54
C GLY A 58 -11.66 15.40 -15.29
N SER A 59 -10.76 14.68 -14.62
CA SER A 59 -10.03 13.55 -15.21
C SER A 59 -9.72 12.46 -14.18
N VAL A 60 -9.65 11.23 -14.67
CA VAL A 60 -9.28 10.04 -13.89
C VAL A 60 -8.19 9.33 -14.69
N GLN A 61 -7.16 8.82 -14.03
CA GLN A 61 -6.15 7.97 -14.67
C GLN A 61 -5.86 6.76 -13.79
N THR A 62 -5.96 5.57 -14.37
CA THR A 62 -5.68 4.32 -13.69
C THR A 62 -4.30 3.76 -14.06
N HIS A 63 -3.63 3.15 -13.09
CA HIS A 63 -2.47 2.29 -13.31
C HIS A 63 -2.87 0.84 -13.01
N LEU A 64 -2.64 -0.07 -13.95
CA LEU A 64 -2.98 -1.47 -13.82
C LEU A 64 -1.83 -2.27 -13.22
N GLU A 65 -2.13 -3.05 -12.19
CA GLU A 65 -1.21 -3.98 -11.55
C GLU A 65 -1.81 -5.38 -11.51
N PRO A 66 -1.01 -6.44 -11.64
CA PRO A 66 -1.47 -7.78 -11.31
C PRO A 66 -1.75 -7.86 -9.80
N LEU A 67 -2.83 -8.54 -9.45
CA LEU A 67 -3.11 -8.93 -8.08
C LEU A 67 -2.16 -10.07 -7.71
N ALA A 68 -1.40 -9.88 -6.63
CA ALA A 68 -0.60 -10.96 -6.06
C ALA A 68 -1.51 -12.11 -5.62
N GLU A 69 -1.16 -13.34 -6.01
CA GLU A 69 -1.85 -14.52 -5.48
C GLU A 69 -1.44 -14.74 -4.02
N PRO A 70 -2.32 -15.31 -3.18
CA PRO A 70 -1.93 -15.72 -1.84
C PRO A 70 -0.80 -16.74 -1.94
N SER A 71 0.38 -16.44 -1.40
CA SER A 71 1.48 -17.41 -1.30
C SER A 71 1.53 -18.07 0.07
N ASP A 72 2.00 -19.31 0.09
CA ASP A 72 2.35 -19.97 1.35
C ASP A 72 3.52 -19.23 1.99
N ALA A 73 3.41 -18.97 3.29
CA ALA A 73 4.41 -18.23 4.03
C ALA A 73 4.86 -19.02 5.27
N VAL A 74 6.16 -18.98 5.55
CA VAL A 74 6.73 -19.52 6.79
C VAL A 74 7.11 -18.36 7.69
N GLU A 75 6.59 -18.37 8.91
CA GLU A 75 6.94 -17.38 9.92
C GLU A 75 8.37 -17.64 10.44
N LEU A 76 9.16 -16.58 10.49
CA LEU A 76 10.55 -16.59 10.94
C LEU A 76 10.71 -15.75 12.21
N GLU A 77 11.81 -15.99 12.91
CA GLU A 77 12.23 -15.12 14.01
C GLU A 77 12.54 -13.71 13.49
N PRO A 78 12.06 -12.65 14.18
CA PRO A 78 12.09 -11.28 13.68
C PRO A 78 13.47 -10.61 13.66
N GLY A 79 14.55 -11.29 14.02
CA GLY A 79 15.90 -10.70 14.03
C GLY A 79 15.98 -9.44 14.92
N ASP A 80 16.69 -8.41 14.45
CA ASP A 80 16.81 -7.11 15.16
C ASP A 80 15.76 -6.06 14.71
N VAL A 81 14.63 -6.51 14.15
CA VAL A 81 13.54 -5.60 13.72
C VAL A 81 13.05 -4.74 14.89
N GLU A 82 12.96 -5.30 16.10
CA GLU A 82 12.59 -4.53 17.29
C GLU A 82 13.61 -3.43 17.64
N GLY A 83 14.90 -3.69 17.45
CA GLY A 83 15.97 -2.72 17.68
C GLY A 83 15.86 -1.53 16.73
N ILE A 84 15.62 -1.79 15.44
CA ILE A 84 15.41 -0.75 14.42
C ILE A 84 14.19 0.10 14.75
N VAL A 85 13.06 -0.55 15.06
CA VAL A 85 11.82 0.16 15.43
C VAL A 85 12.06 1.03 16.67
N ARG A 86 12.71 0.50 17.71
CA ARG A 86 13.01 1.25 18.92
C ARG A 86 13.90 2.46 18.66
N ALA A 87 14.87 2.34 17.75
CA ALA A 87 15.77 3.44 17.40
C ALA A 87 15.06 4.61 16.68
N VAL A 88 13.99 4.33 15.93
CA VAL A 88 13.23 5.35 15.17
C VAL A 88 12.03 5.88 15.96
N VAL A 89 11.23 4.97 16.53
CA VAL A 89 9.96 5.29 17.19
C VAL A 89 10.17 5.62 18.68
N GLY A 90 11.26 5.15 19.30
CA GLY A 90 11.55 5.30 20.73
C GLY A 90 10.91 4.23 21.62
N ALA A 91 10.14 3.31 21.03
CA ALA A 91 9.44 2.21 21.71
C ALA A 91 9.50 0.94 20.83
N PRO A 92 9.36 -0.27 21.41
CA PRO A 92 9.24 -1.48 20.61
C PRO A 92 7.94 -1.46 19.78
N PRO A 93 7.87 -2.24 18.67
CA PRO A 93 6.62 -2.44 17.97
C PRO A 93 5.61 -3.13 18.88
N ARG A 94 4.32 -2.87 18.67
CA ARG A 94 3.23 -3.57 19.37
C ARG A 94 3.03 -4.98 18.84
N ALA A 95 3.30 -5.18 17.56
CA ALA A 95 3.34 -6.48 16.92
C ALA A 95 4.40 -6.48 15.83
N VAL A 96 5.10 -7.59 15.68
CA VAL A 96 6.04 -7.86 14.60
C VAL A 96 5.84 -9.30 14.14
N ARG A 97 5.78 -9.49 12.83
CA ARG A 97 5.83 -10.82 12.20
C ARG A 97 6.70 -10.73 10.96
N VAL A 98 7.65 -11.63 10.81
CA VAL A 98 8.48 -11.74 9.60
C VAL A 98 8.12 -13.04 8.93
N LEU A 99 7.69 -12.94 7.67
CA LEU A 99 7.27 -14.07 6.87
C LEU A 99 8.26 -14.26 5.73
N ARG A 100 8.63 -15.50 5.43
CA ARG A 100 9.30 -15.84 4.18
C ARG A 100 8.28 -16.34 3.17
N THR A 101 8.21 -15.64 2.04
CA THR A 101 7.47 -16.03 0.84
C THR A 101 8.46 -16.47 -0.24
N ASP A 102 7.93 -16.86 -1.40
CA ASP A 102 8.66 -17.09 -2.64
C ASP A 102 9.27 -15.81 -3.23
N GLU A 103 8.65 -14.65 -2.99
CA GLU A 103 9.13 -13.34 -3.46
C GLU A 103 10.20 -12.71 -2.53
N GLY A 104 10.28 -13.13 -1.28
CA GLY A 104 11.27 -12.64 -0.31
C GLY A 104 10.75 -12.63 1.12
N LEU A 105 11.34 -11.79 1.97
CA LEU A 105 10.79 -11.56 3.32
C LEU A 105 9.70 -10.48 3.29
N VAL A 106 8.61 -10.72 4.00
CA VAL A 106 7.56 -9.74 4.25
C VAL A 106 7.48 -9.47 5.74
N ALA A 107 7.68 -8.21 6.13
CA ALA A 107 7.59 -7.80 7.53
C ALA A 107 6.26 -7.10 7.81
N PHE A 108 5.46 -7.64 8.73
CA PHE A 108 4.26 -7.00 9.26
C PHE A 108 4.59 -6.33 10.58
N LEU A 109 4.26 -5.04 10.69
CA LEU A 109 4.57 -4.23 11.86
C LEU A 109 3.34 -3.49 12.34
N THR A 110 3.17 -3.42 13.66
CA THR A 110 2.26 -2.49 14.30
C THR A 110 3.04 -1.53 15.17
N LEU A 111 2.98 -0.24 14.85
CA LEU A 111 3.68 0.83 15.54
C LEU A 111 2.69 1.65 16.38
N GLY A 112 3.01 1.82 17.66
CA GLY A 112 2.25 2.70 18.56
C GLY A 112 2.80 4.12 18.57
N PHE A 113 1.93 5.11 18.45
CA PHE A 113 2.27 6.53 18.51
C PHE A 113 1.42 7.28 19.54
N ASP A 114 1.88 8.45 19.98
CA ASP A 114 1.09 9.31 20.86
C ASP A 114 -0.25 9.70 20.18
N PRO A 115 -1.41 9.56 20.83
CA PRO A 115 -2.70 9.99 20.30
C PRO A 115 -2.77 11.48 19.90
N GLU A 116 -1.95 12.33 20.54
CA GLU A 116 -1.85 13.75 20.24
C GLU A 116 -0.90 14.06 19.07
N SER A 117 -0.18 13.05 18.55
CA SER A 117 0.69 13.22 17.39
C SER A 117 -0.09 13.33 16.08
N THR A 118 0.51 14.01 15.10
CA THR A 118 -0.12 14.13 13.78
C THR A 118 0.09 12.86 12.96
N LEU A 119 -0.91 12.52 12.13
CA LEU A 119 -0.79 11.42 11.17
C LEU A 119 0.45 11.57 10.27
N ALA A 120 0.79 12.78 9.87
CA ALA A 120 1.99 13.05 9.08
C ALA A 120 3.28 12.68 9.83
N SER A 121 3.36 12.95 11.13
CA SER A 121 4.52 12.58 11.96
C SER A 121 4.58 11.07 12.22
N ALA A 122 3.43 10.42 12.42
CA ALA A 122 3.36 8.96 12.54
C ALA A 122 3.81 8.29 11.23
N HIS A 123 3.32 8.75 10.09
CA HIS A 123 3.69 8.25 8.78
C HIS A 123 5.18 8.45 8.49
N ALA A 124 5.74 9.64 8.74
CA ALA A 124 7.16 9.90 8.52
C ALA A 124 8.06 8.94 9.32
N ARG A 125 7.70 8.64 10.57
CA ARG A 125 8.42 7.66 11.39
C ARG A 125 8.23 6.23 10.91
N ALA A 126 7.03 5.87 10.45
CA ALA A 126 6.77 4.56 9.83
C ALA A 126 7.61 4.36 8.57
N SER A 127 7.64 5.35 7.66
CA SER A 127 8.46 5.31 6.45
C SER A 127 9.95 5.18 6.76
N GLU A 128 10.46 5.88 7.79
CA GLU A 128 11.85 5.73 8.20
C GLU A 128 12.16 4.31 8.72
N VAL A 129 11.23 3.68 9.45
CA VAL A 129 11.37 2.27 9.86
C VAL A 129 11.44 1.37 8.63
N GLU A 130 10.55 1.54 7.66
CA GLU A 130 10.56 0.74 6.42
C GLU A 130 11.87 0.89 5.65
N ASP A 131 12.34 2.12 5.46
CA ASP A 131 13.58 2.41 4.73
C ASP A 131 14.80 1.78 5.40
N ARG A 132 14.88 1.85 6.74
CA ARG A 132 15.96 1.20 7.49
C ARG A 132 15.90 -0.32 7.39
N LEU A 133 14.71 -0.90 7.47
CA LEU A 133 14.53 -2.35 7.32
C LEU A 133 14.96 -2.82 5.93
N ARG A 134 14.55 -2.12 4.86
CA ARG A 134 14.96 -2.43 3.48
C ARG A 134 16.47 -2.27 3.28
N ALA A 135 17.09 -1.32 3.97
CA ALA A 135 18.54 -1.11 3.89
C ALA A 135 19.34 -2.20 4.64
N GLU A 136 18.85 -2.66 5.79
CA GLU A 136 19.54 -3.64 6.63
C GLU A 136 19.28 -5.09 6.20
N TYR A 137 18.09 -5.36 5.67
CA TYR A 137 17.66 -6.66 5.16
C TYR A 137 17.28 -6.54 3.67
N PRO A 138 18.26 -6.57 2.74
CA PRO A 138 17.98 -6.50 1.31
C PRO A 138 17.10 -7.64 0.77
N GLU A 139 16.91 -8.72 1.53
CA GLU A 139 15.99 -9.81 1.24
C GLU A 139 14.51 -9.50 1.55
N ILE A 140 14.21 -8.35 2.17
CA ILE A 140 12.84 -7.90 2.38
C ILE A 140 12.26 -7.44 1.05
N ALA A 141 11.24 -8.17 0.60
CA ALA A 141 10.43 -7.81 -0.55
C ALA A 141 9.41 -6.72 -0.19
N ASP A 142 8.81 -6.79 1.00
CA ASP A 142 7.80 -5.81 1.42
C ASP A 142 7.76 -5.58 2.95
N VAL A 143 7.37 -4.37 3.34
CA VAL A 143 7.16 -3.97 4.75
C VAL A 143 5.77 -3.36 4.87
N ILE A 144 4.90 -4.02 5.62
CA ILE A 144 3.52 -3.62 5.82
C ILE A 144 3.40 -3.04 7.22
N VAL A 145 3.21 -1.73 7.30
CA VAL A 145 3.13 -1.00 8.57
C VAL A 145 1.70 -0.56 8.87
N HIS A 146 1.22 -0.98 10.03
CA HIS A 146 0.04 -0.41 10.67
C HIS A 146 0.47 0.57 11.76
N THR A 147 -0.13 1.75 11.79
CA THR A 147 0.10 2.76 12.83
C THR A 147 -1.15 2.95 13.67
N GLU A 148 -1.00 2.93 14.99
CA GLU A 148 -2.12 3.11 15.94
C GLU A 148 -1.73 4.02 17.12
N PRO A 149 -2.71 4.68 17.78
CA PRO A 149 -2.49 5.41 19.04
C PRO A 149 -2.12 4.48 20.20
#